data_AF-A0A9E0TLD7-F1
#
_entry.id   AF-A0A9E0TLD7-F1
#
_cell.length_a   1.000
_cell.length_b   1.000
_cell.length_c   1.000
_cell.angle_alpha   90.00
_cell.angle_beta   90.00
_cell.angle_gamma   90.00
#
_symmetry.space_group_name_H-M   'P 1'
#
loop_
_entity.id
_entity.type
_entity.pdbx_description
1 polymer ?
#
loop_
_entity_poly.entity_id
_entity_poly.type
_entity_poly.pdbx_seq_one_letter_code
_entity_poly.pdbx_strand_id
1 'polypeptide(L)'
;MRHLTLSLLVLATFFTGCVLPLDPAWSEDRPVQIAHDSTKTVTVIEGMVFYNGLSQTRGLRFPPGTYTLEAEDAQYYYLRSPAPLEFRTFANGQSTDGRDIPGGIMIAKQFNLIPGGGYIDGDKGQKVAIWKLGSEFLRIEGRYWTKSF
;
A
#
# COMPACT_ATOMS: atom_id res chain seq x y z
N MET A 1 62.26 -8.33 -22.00
CA MET A 1 61.47 -7.08 -21.88
C MET A 1 60.22 -7.21 -22.76
N ARG A 2 59.03 -7.03 -22.16
CA ARG A 2 57.71 -6.72 -22.79
C ARG A 2 57.08 -7.82 -23.68
N HIS A 3 55.77 -8.08 -23.76
CA HIS A 3 54.56 -7.91 -22.95
C HIS A 3 53.36 -8.36 -23.85
N LEU A 4 52.30 -8.92 -23.25
CA LEU A 4 50.89 -9.01 -23.73
C LEU A 4 50.61 -9.90 -24.97
N THR A 5 49.57 -10.75 -25.00
CA THR A 5 48.12 -10.44 -24.96
C THR A 5 47.32 -11.68 -24.50
N LEU A 6 46.46 -11.60 -23.47
CA LEU A 6 45.11 -11.05 -23.41
C LEU A 6 44.06 -12.19 -23.34
N SER A 7 43.93 -12.79 -22.16
CA SER A 7 42.80 -13.65 -21.80
C SER A 7 41.59 -12.78 -21.46
N LEU A 8 40.55 -12.78 -22.30
CA LEU A 8 39.29 -12.10 -22.00
C LEU A 8 38.25 -13.14 -21.59
N LEU A 9 38.27 -13.51 -20.31
CA LEU A 9 37.23 -14.34 -19.69
C LEU A 9 36.03 -13.43 -19.40
N VAL A 10 34.97 -13.56 -20.21
CA VAL A 10 33.70 -12.85 -20.04
C VAL A 10 33.01 -13.39 -18.78
N LEU A 11 33.20 -12.69 -17.66
CA LEU A 11 32.54 -12.98 -16.40
C LEU A 11 31.12 -12.38 -16.43
N ALA A 12 30.15 -13.17 -16.88
CA ALA A 12 28.73 -12.82 -16.79
C ALA A 12 28.28 -12.90 -15.34
N THR A 13 28.40 -11.79 -14.60
CA THR A 13 27.79 -11.63 -13.29
C THR A 13 26.28 -11.55 -13.43
N PHE A 14 25.60 -12.66 -13.17
CA PHE A 14 24.18 -12.70 -12.86
C PHE A 14 23.93 -11.86 -11.61
N PHE A 15 23.56 -10.59 -11.79
CA PHE A 15 22.89 -9.82 -10.75
C PHE A 15 21.49 -10.42 -10.58
N THR A 16 21.39 -11.49 -9.81
CA THR A 16 20.13 -11.87 -9.17
C THR A 16 19.85 -10.79 -8.12
N GLY A 17 19.22 -9.70 -8.57
CA GLY A 17 18.75 -8.64 -7.71
C GLY A 17 17.75 -9.23 -6.71
N CYS A 18 18.24 -9.52 -5.51
CA CYS A 18 17.39 -9.78 -4.37
C CYS A 18 16.72 -8.44 -4.04
N VAL A 19 15.55 -8.20 -4.63
CA VAL A 19 14.72 -7.05 -4.28
C VAL A 19 14.19 -7.31 -2.89
N LEU A 20 14.87 -6.72 -1.89
CA LEU A 20 14.36 -6.75 -0.52
C LEU A 20 12.99 -6.06 -0.51
N PRO A 21 11.95 -6.70 0.05
CA PRO A 21 10.66 -6.06 0.17
C PRO A 21 10.81 -4.81 1.05
N LEU A 22 10.55 -3.64 0.47
CA LEU A 22 10.47 -2.38 1.21
C LEU A 22 9.42 -2.53 2.31
N ASP A 23 9.71 -2.03 3.52
CA ASP A 23 8.73 -2.03 4.61
C ASP A 23 7.51 -1.18 4.19
N PRO A 24 6.31 -1.78 4.07
CA PRO A 24 5.14 -1.05 3.65
C PRO A 24 4.61 -0.12 4.75
N ALA A 25 4.97 -0.33 6.02
CA ALA A 25 4.55 0.54 7.09
C ALA A 25 5.19 1.92 6.94
N TRP A 26 4.34 2.94 6.91
CA TRP A 26 4.73 4.31 6.60
C TRP A 26 3.99 5.26 7.55
N SER A 27 4.46 6.49 7.67
CA SER A 27 3.73 7.56 8.35
C SER A 27 4.08 8.84 7.63
N GLU A 28 3.15 9.36 6.84
CA GLU A 28 3.31 10.62 6.13
C GLU A 28 2.00 11.39 6.21
N ASP A 29 2.07 12.62 6.73
CA ASP A 29 0.97 13.56 6.72
C ASP A 29 0.79 14.12 5.31
N ARG A 30 -0.44 14.05 4.81
CA ARG A 30 -0.80 14.46 3.46
C ARG A 30 -1.91 15.50 3.53
N PRO A 31 -1.66 16.74 3.07
CA PRO A 31 -2.72 17.75 2.97
C PRO A 31 -3.70 17.34 1.88
N VAL A 32 -5.00 17.39 2.19
CA VAL A 32 -6.07 16.97 1.28
C VAL A 32 -7.16 18.01 1.18
N GLN A 33 -7.93 17.94 0.10
CA GLN A 33 -9.17 18.68 -0.09
C GLN A 33 -10.35 17.71 0.04
N ILE A 34 -11.48 18.22 0.56
CA ILE A 34 -12.73 17.44 0.61
C ILE A 34 -13.17 17.19 -0.83
N ALA A 35 -13.46 15.93 -1.15
CA ALA A 35 -14.00 15.56 -2.43
C ALA A 35 -15.53 15.60 -2.40
N HIS A 36 -16.13 15.96 -3.53
CA HIS A 36 -17.60 16.09 -3.66
C HIS A 36 -18.24 14.99 -4.51
N ASP A 37 -17.45 14.19 -5.22
CA ASP A 37 -17.96 13.11 -6.07
C ASP A 37 -18.10 11.81 -5.30
N SER A 38 -19.25 11.63 -4.63
CA SER A 38 -19.55 10.40 -3.90
C SER A 38 -19.82 9.18 -4.80
N THR A 39 -19.84 9.34 -6.13
CA THR A 39 -20.03 8.22 -7.06
C THR A 39 -18.74 7.42 -7.29
N LYS A 40 -17.59 8.01 -6.94
CA LYS A 40 -16.29 7.33 -6.94
C LYS A 40 -16.19 6.42 -5.73
N THR A 41 -16.16 5.12 -6.00
CA THR A 41 -16.14 4.09 -4.98
C THR A 41 -15.12 3.01 -5.27
N VAL A 42 -14.70 2.34 -4.21
CA VAL A 42 -13.94 1.09 -4.24
C VAL A 42 -14.71 0.06 -3.43
N THR A 43 -15.03 -1.08 -4.03
CA THR A 43 -15.73 -2.16 -3.33
C THR A 43 -14.73 -3.23 -2.97
N VAL A 44 -14.56 -3.52 -1.67
CA VAL A 44 -13.76 -4.64 -1.17
C VAL A 44 -14.69 -5.82 -0.92
N ILE A 45 -14.42 -6.98 -1.54
CA ILE A 45 -15.38 -8.09 -1.61
C ILE A 45 -15.30 -8.97 -0.36
N GLU A 46 -14.13 -9.53 -0.03
CA GLU A 46 -13.96 -10.51 1.07
C GLU A 46 -13.04 -10.01 2.20
N GLY A 47 -12.70 -8.72 2.18
CA GLY A 47 -11.65 -8.14 3.01
C GLY A 47 -10.25 -8.44 2.44
N MET A 48 -9.29 -7.57 2.73
CA MET A 48 -7.92 -7.72 2.26
C MET A 48 -6.95 -7.56 3.42
N VAL A 49 -5.92 -8.39 3.47
CA VAL A 49 -4.89 -8.33 4.52
C VAL A 49 -3.52 -8.22 3.87
N PHE A 50 -2.73 -7.26 4.33
CA PHE A 50 -1.36 -7.03 3.88
C PHE A 50 -0.42 -7.11 5.07
N TYR A 51 0.78 -7.68 4.86
CA TYR A 51 1.81 -7.85 5.88
C TYR A 51 3.11 -7.16 5.48
N ASN A 52 3.93 -6.79 6.47
CA ASN A 52 5.26 -6.23 6.19
C ASN A 52 6.32 -7.32 6.00
N GLY A 53 7.03 -7.25 4.87
CA GLY A 53 8.21 -8.10 4.61
C GLY A 53 7.96 -9.62 4.78
N LEU A 54 9.04 -10.37 4.93
CA LEU A 54 8.99 -11.83 5.10
C LEU A 54 8.63 -12.25 6.54
N SER A 55 9.03 -11.44 7.53
CA SER A 55 8.82 -11.75 8.95
C SER A 55 7.41 -11.41 9.45
N GLN A 56 6.60 -10.68 8.65
CA GLN A 56 5.20 -10.36 8.93
C GLN A 56 4.95 -9.84 10.35
N THR A 57 5.80 -8.92 10.83
CA THR A 57 5.71 -8.38 12.20
C THR A 57 4.57 -7.38 12.37
N ARG A 58 3.97 -6.91 11.27
CA ARG A 58 2.85 -5.98 11.22
C ARG A 58 1.93 -6.33 10.06
N GLY A 59 0.66 -5.99 10.19
CA GLY A 59 -0.29 -6.11 9.10
C GLY A 59 -1.41 -5.10 9.14
N LEU A 60 -1.97 -4.79 7.98
CA LEU A 60 -3.13 -3.95 7.80
C LEU A 60 -4.24 -4.75 7.12
N ARG A 61 -5.42 -4.75 7.72
CA ARG A 61 -6.64 -5.34 7.16
C ARG A 61 -7.63 -4.26 6.76
N PHE A 62 -8.07 -4.35 5.52
CA PHE A 62 -9.20 -3.62 4.97
C PHE A 62 -10.46 -4.48 5.11
N PRO A 63 -11.49 -4.05 5.86
CA PRO A 63 -12.75 -4.79 5.94
C PRO A 63 -13.50 -4.77 4.58
N PRO A 64 -14.37 -5.76 4.34
CA PRO A 64 -15.23 -5.76 3.15
C PRO A 64 -16.24 -4.61 3.19
N GLY A 65 -16.73 -4.24 2.01
CA GLY A 65 -17.76 -3.23 1.81
C GLY A 65 -17.36 -2.14 0.82
N THR A 66 -18.23 -1.14 0.67
CA THR A 66 -18.04 -0.04 -0.27
C THR A 66 -17.33 1.11 0.41
N TYR A 67 -16.19 1.49 -0.15
CA TYR A 67 -15.38 2.61 0.27
C TYR A 67 -15.76 3.81 -0.59
N THR A 68 -16.07 4.93 0.04
CA THR A 68 -16.59 6.13 -0.65
C THR A 68 -15.55 7.22 -0.65
N LEU A 69 -15.35 7.88 -1.79
CA LEU A 69 -14.46 9.03 -1.89
C LEU A 69 -14.88 10.13 -0.89
N GLU A 70 -13.93 10.58 -0.07
CA GLU A 70 -14.16 11.66 0.90
C GLU A 70 -13.16 12.81 0.74
N ALA A 71 -11.98 12.53 0.20
CA ALA A 71 -10.93 13.52 0.03
C ALA A 71 -10.01 13.17 -1.13
N GLU A 72 -9.26 14.15 -1.58
CA GLU A 72 -8.26 13.99 -2.63
C GLU A 72 -7.08 14.96 -2.45
N ASP A 73 -5.92 14.55 -2.95
CA ASP A 73 -4.78 15.45 -3.16
C ASP A 73 -4.37 15.41 -4.65
N ALA A 74 -3.21 15.97 -4.99
CA ALA A 74 -2.71 15.97 -6.37
C ALA A 74 -2.44 14.56 -6.93
N GLN A 75 -2.20 13.57 -6.08
CA GLN A 75 -1.71 12.24 -6.45
C GLN A 75 -2.73 11.12 -6.17
N TYR A 76 -3.59 11.28 -5.17
CA TYR A 76 -4.42 10.21 -4.63
C TYR A 76 -5.89 10.62 -4.43
N TYR A 77 -6.76 9.64 -4.63
CA TYR A 77 -8.13 9.61 -4.11
C TYR A 77 -8.13 8.90 -2.76
N TYR A 78 -8.78 9.47 -1.74
CA TYR A 78 -8.91 8.89 -0.42
C TYR A 78 -10.35 8.42 -0.20
N LEU A 79 -10.53 7.10 -0.16
CA LEU A 79 -11.83 6.45 -0.05
C LEU A 79 -12.03 5.89 1.36
N ARG A 80 -13.03 6.41 2.08
CA ARG A 80 -13.38 6.03 3.44
C ARG A 80 -13.89 4.61 3.51
N SER A 81 -13.34 3.80 4.43
CA SER A 81 -13.86 2.48 4.71
C SER A 81 -15.23 2.54 5.42
N PRO A 82 -16.15 1.60 5.15
CA PRO A 82 -17.43 1.53 5.87
C PRO A 82 -17.29 1.06 7.32
N ALA A 83 -16.13 0.50 7.69
CA ALA A 83 -15.80 0.10 9.05
C ALA A 83 -14.32 0.44 9.34
N PRO A 84 -13.88 0.51 10.61
CA PRO A 84 -12.47 0.74 10.93
C PRO A 84 -11.54 -0.28 10.25
N LEU A 85 -10.36 0.19 9.85
CA LEU A 85 -9.27 -0.68 9.43
C LEU A 85 -8.70 -1.39 10.66
N GLU A 86 -8.18 -2.59 10.49
CA GLU A 86 -7.53 -3.29 11.59
C GLU A 86 -6.01 -3.32 11.38
N PHE A 87 -5.27 -2.73 12.30
CA PHE A 87 -3.81 -2.76 12.34
C PHE A 87 -3.33 -3.77 13.38
N ARG A 88 -2.49 -4.73 12.97
CA ARG A 88 -1.98 -5.79 13.84
C ARG A 88 -0.47 -5.73 13.97
N THR A 89 0.02 -6.08 15.16
CA THR A 89 1.43 -6.38 15.42
C THR A 89 1.56 -7.84 15.76
N PHE A 90 2.63 -8.48 15.27
CA PHE A 90 2.91 -9.89 15.47
C PHE A 90 4.29 -10.08 16.08
N ALA A 91 4.40 -11.03 17.01
CA ALA A 91 5.67 -11.56 17.50
C ALA A 91 5.62 -13.09 17.44
N ASN A 92 6.67 -13.71 16.89
CA ASN A 92 6.77 -15.16 16.75
C ASN A 92 5.54 -15.81 16.07
N GLY A 93 4.96 -15.13 15.06
CA GLY A 93 3.79 -15.60 14.32
C GLY A 93 2.45 -15.47 15.06
N GLN A 94 2.43 -14.92 16.27
CA GLN A 94 1.21 -14.66 17.04
C GLN A 94 0.91 -13.17 17.08
N SER A 95 -0.38 -12.81 17.00
CA SER A 95 -0.82 -11.42 17.17
C SER A 95 -0.59 -10.99 18.62
N THR A 96 0.16 -9.91 18.81
CA THR A 96 0.45 -9.33 20.14
C THR A 96 -0.29 -8.03 20.41
N ASP A 97 -0.70 -7.33 19.36
CA ASP A 97 -1.54 -6.13 19.43
C ASP A 97 -2.47 -6.08 18.21
N GLY A 98 -3.64 -5.47 18.37
CA GLY A 98 -4.66 -5.30 17.35
C GLY A 98 -5.47 -4.05 17.65
N ARG A 99 -5.56 -3.14 16.68
CA ARG A 99 -6.25 -1.86 16.83
C ARG A 99 -7.16 -1.61 15.66
N ASP A 100 -8.39 -1.23 15.96
CA ASP A 100 -9.35 -0.71 15.00
C ASP A 100 -9.13 0.79 14.84
N ILE A 101 -8.83 1.24 13.63
CA ILE A 101 -8.45 2.62 13.33
C ILE A 101 -9.34 3.16 12.21
N PRO A 102 -10.03 4.30 12.43
CA PRO A 102 -10.77 4.98 11.37
C PRO A 102 -9.85 5.36 10.21
N GLY A 103 -10.26 5.01 8.99
CA GLY A 103 -9.43 5.26 7.82
C GLY A 103 -10.01 4.68 6.55
N GLY A 104 -9.16 4.45 5.57
CA GLY A 104 -9.59 3.90 4.29
C GLY A 104 -8.45 3.57 3.34
N ILE A 105 -8.79 3.45 2.07
CA ILE A 105 -7.87 3.16 0.99
C ILE A 105 -7.54 4.48 0.28
N MET A 106 -6.25 4.73 0.04
CA MET A 106 -5.82 5.73 -0.94
C MET A 106 -5.47 5.03 -2.26
N ILE A 107 -5.93 5.57 -3.39
CA ILE A 107 -5.65 5.05 -4.74
C ILE A 107 -5.05 6.15 -5.60
N ALA A 108 -3.95 5.86 -6.30
CA ALA A 108 -3.31 6.82 -7.17
C ALA A 108 -4.21 7.22 -8.34
N LYS A 109 -4.26 8.53 -8.65
CA LYS A 109 -5.03 9.08 -9.78
C LYS A 109 -4.44 8.72 -11.15
N GLN A 110 -3.14 8.44 -11.18
CA GLN A 110 -2.35 8.08 -12.35
C GLN A 110 -1.29 7.04 -11.96
N PHE A 111 -0.58 6.50 -12.95
CA PHE A 111 0.51 5.54 -12.69
C PHE A 111 1.52 6.12 -11.69
N ASN A 112 1.77 5.39 -10.61
CA ASN A 112 2.62 5.81 -9.49
C ASN A 112 3.36 4.59 -8.90
N LEU A 113 4.55 4.82 -8.35
CA LEU A 113 5.35 3.78 -7.67
C LEU A 113 4.61 3.19 -6.46
N ILE A 114 3.77 4.00 -5.82
CA ILE A 114 2.85 3.58 -4.76
C ILE A 114 1.44 3.70 -5.34
N PRO A 115 0.91 2.66 -6.00
CA PRO A 115 -0.39 2.69 -6.66
C PRO A 115 -1.57 2.78 -5.68
N GLY A 116 -1.38 2.35 -4.43
CA GLY A 116 -2.37 2.54 -3.38
C GLY A 116 -1.77 2.50 -1.98
N GLY A 117 -2.63 2.59 -0.98
CA GLY A 117 -2.21 2.58 0.41
C GLY A 117 -3.37 2.51 1.40
N GLY A 118 -3.04 2.27 2.65
CA GLY A 118 -3.93 2.53 3.78
C GLY A 118 -3.67 3.93 4.33
N TYR A 119 -4.73 4.65 4.66
CA TYR A 119 -4.63 5.92 5.37
C TYR A 119 -5.52 5.92 6.61
N ILE A 120 -5.20 6.81 7.55
CA ILE A 120 -6.04 7.13 8.72
C ILE A 120 -6.31 8.64 8.78
N ASP A 121 -7.25 9.03 9.62
CA ASP A 121 -7.52 10.44 9.87
C ASP A 121 -6.32 11.13 10.53
N GLY A 122 -5.95 12.28 9.98
CA GLY A 122 -5.02 13.22 10.59
C GLY A 122 -5.76 14.43 11.14
N ASP A 123 -5.01 15.50 11.37
CA ASP A 123 -5.58 16.80 11.75
C ASP A 123 -6.46 17.39 10.63
N LYS A 124 -7.19 18.46 10.94
CA LYS A 124 -8.16 19.07 10.01
C LYS A 124 -7.51 19.38 8.65
N GLY A 125 -8.04 18.76 7.59
CA GLY A 125 -7.55 18.92 6.22
C GLY A 125 -6.34 18.04 5.89
N GLN A 126 -6.04 17.04 6.72
CA GLN A 126 -4.95 16.10 6.50
C GLN A 126 -5.43 14.66 6.60
N LYS A 127 -4.70 13.78 5.93
CA LYS A 127 -4.75 12.33 6.09
C LYS A 127 -3.34 11.83 6.38
N VAL A 128 -3.23 10.73 7.10
CA VAL A 128 -1.92 10.10 7.36
C VAL A 128 -1.83 8.81 6.58
N ALA A 129 -0.91 8.72 5.63
CA ALA A 129 -0.64 7.48 4.92
C ALA A 129 0.15 6.54 5.84
N ILE A 130 -0.45 5.38 6.16
CA ILE A 130 0.11 4.43 7.14
C ILE A 130 0.67 3.15 6.53
N TRP A 131 0.31 2.87 5.29
CA TRP A 131 0.67 1.63 4.62
C TRP A 131 0.78 1.81 3.12
N LYS A 132 1.89 1.40 2.52
CA LYS A 132 2.09 1.39 1.07
C LYS A 132 1.59 0.07 0.49
N LEU A 133 0.82 0.15 -0.60
CA LEU A 133 0.38 -1.00 -1.36
C LEU A 133 1.01 -0.94 -2.75
N GLY A 134 1.73 -2.00 -3.11
CA GLY A 134 2.52 -2.13 -4.33
C GLY A 134 1.75 -2.78 -5.48
N SER A 135 2.49 -3.43 -6.37
CA SER A 135 1.92 -4.11 -7.55
C SER A 135 1.03 -5.30 -7.19
N GLU A 136 1.24 -5.92 -6.02
CA GLU A 136 0.40 -6.98 -5.49
C GLU A 136 -1.04 -6.54 -5.24
N PHE A 137 -1.24 -5.27 -4.87
CA PHE A 137 -2.57 -4.69 -4.69
C PHE A 137 -3.30 -4.50 -6.02
N LEU A 138 -2.59 -4.09 -7.07
CA LEU A 138 -3.16 -4.00 -8.42
C LEU A 138 -3.49 -5.39 -8.98
N ARG A 139 -2.66 -6.38 -8.70
CA ARG A 139 -2.86 -7.76 -9.21
C ARG A 139 -4.14 -8.42 -8.67
N ILE A 140 -4.66 -7.94 -7.55
CA ILE A 140 -5.88 -8.46 -6.92
C ILE A 140 -7.15 -7.66 -7.27
N GLU A 141 -7.02 -6.58 -8.05
CA GLU A 141 -8.15 -5.86 -8.64
C GLU A 141 -8.98 -6.79 -9.53
N GLY A 142 -10.31 -6.61 -9.53
CA GLY A 142 -11.27 -7.48 -10.21
C GLY A 142 -11.60 -8.77 -9.47
N ARG A 143 -10.77 -9.20 -8.51
CA ARG A 143 -10.99 -10.42 -7.72
C ARG A 143 -11.35 -10.13 -6.26
N TYR A 144 -10.59 -9.26 -5.61
CA TYR A 144 -10.77 -8.94 -4.19
C TYR A 144 -11.31 -7.52 -3.98
N TRP A 145 -11.11 -6.65 -4.96
CA TRP A 145 -11.70 -5.31 -4.96
C TRP A 145 -11.94 -4.81 -6.39
N THR A 146 -12.85 -3.86 -6.55
CA THR A 146 -13.14 -3.17 -7.81
C THR A 146 -13.32 -1.67 -7.57
N LYS A 147 -13.25 -0.86 -8.62
CA LYS A 147 -13.54 0.59 -8.58
C LYS A 147 -14.55 0.99 -9.64
N SER A 148 -15.21 2.13 -9.43
CA SER A 148 -16.23 2.68 -10.35
C SER A 148 -15.72 3.79 -11.27
N PHE A 149 -14.41 4.01 -11.38
CA PHE A 149 -13.80 5.14 -12.11
C PHE A 149 -12.45 4.82 -12.74
#